data_AF-A0A8T4K607-F1
#
_entry.id   AF-A0A8T4K607-F1
#
_cell.length_a   1.000
_cell.length_b   1.000
_cell.length_c   1.000
_cell.angle_alpha   90.00
_cell.angle_beta   90.00
_cell.angle_gamma   90.00
#
_symmetry.space_group_name_H-M   'P 1'
#
loop_
_entity.id
_entity.type
_entity.pdbx_description
1 polymer ?
#
loop_
_entity_poly.entity_id
_entity_poly.type
_entity_poly.pdbx_seq_one_letter_code
_entity_poly.pdbx_strand_id
1 'polypeptide(L)'
;MKNIPVDNKSEAYLIKYLKSLPDNKIKQFYDAVEWTPYPVLVIKEFQRRFQPNDDEFVDKLLESVGEAKKKGQKIGRLAKIRGLKLSKRVKTRAKKTVSKKITKAKRMIRTSEDNVELIKKLGELKKAGIISNKEFQAKKKQLLDKI
;
A
#
# COMPACT_ATOMS: atom_id res chain seq x y z
N MET A 1 -7.75 4.13 -19.24
CA MET A 1 -8.20 3.12 -20.23
C MET A 1 -7.89 3.67 -21.60
N LYS A 2 -7.15 2.96 -22.44
CA LYS A 2 -6.83 3.42 -23.80
C LYS A 2 -8.12 3.32 -24.62
N ASN A 3 -8.59 4.43 -25.20
CA ASN A 3 -9.65 4.41 -26.21
C ASN A 3 -9.06 3.77 -27.46
N ILE A 4 -9.31 2.48 -27.64
CA ILE A 4 -9.03 1.80 -28.90
C ILE A 4 -10.05 2.35 -29.90
N PRO A 5 -9.65 2.94 -31.03
CA PRO A 5 -10.58 3.35 -32.07
C PRO A 5 -11.21 2.07 -32.61
N VAL A 6 -12.44 1.80 -32.18
CA VAL A 6 -13.26 0.75 -32.77
C VAL A 6 -13.57 1.20 -34.19
N ASP A 7 -13.26 0.37 -35.18
CA ASP A 7 -13.61 0.65 -36.58
C ASP A 7 -15.13 0.83 -36.70
N ASN A 8 -15.58 2.02 -37.11
CA ASN A 8 -16.99 2.40 -37.24
C ASN A 8 -17.82 1.40 -38.08
N LYS A 9 -17.18 0.64 -38.98
CA LYS A 9 -17.84 -0.43 -39.74
C LYS A 9 -18.35 -1.55 -38.84
N SER A 10 -17.54 -1.98 -37.88
CA SER A 10 -17.89 -3.08 -36.97
C SER A 10 -19.08 -2.74 -36.07
N GLU A 11 -19.13 -1.51 -35.56
CA GLU A 11 -20.27 -1.02 -34.77
C GLU A 11 -21.55 -0.94 -35.62
N ALA A 12 -21.44 -0.47 -36.87
CA ALA A 12 -22.58 -0.38 -37.78
C ALA A 12 -23.20 -1.76 -38.08
N TYR A 13 -22.37 -2.78 -38.33
CA TYR A 13 -22.84 -4.16 -38.52
C TYR A 13 -23.51 -4.71 -37.27
N LEU A 14 -22.93 -4.47 -36.09
CA LEU A 14 -23.52 -4.94 -34.84
C LEU A 14 -24.85 -4.25 -34.54
N ILE A 15 -24.95 -2.93 -34.77
CA ILE A 15 -26.22 -2.20 -34.62
C ILE A 15 -27.28 -2.78 -35.57
N LYS A 16 -26.92 -3.06 -36.83
CA LYS A 16 -27.83 -3.70 -37.79
C LYS A 16 -28.28 -5.09 -37.31
N TYR A 17 -27.36 -5.88 -36.78
CA TYR A 17 -27.65 -7.20 -36.21
C TYR A 17 -28.58 -7.09 -34.99
N LEU A 18 -28.26 -6.24 -34.01
CA LEU A 18 -29.10 -6.02 -32.83
C LEU A 18 -30.51 -5.53 -33.19
N LYS A 19 -30.65 -4.72 -34.25
CA LYS A 19 -31.96 -4.30 -34.78
C LYS A 19 -32.75 -5.43 -35.44
N SER A 20 -32.08 -6.45 -35.97
CA SER A 20 -32.73 -7.60 -36.61
C SER A 20 -33.21 -8.68 -35.64
N LEU A 21 -32.71 -8.69 -34.41
CA LEU A 21 -33.02 -9.73 -33.43
C LEU A 21 -34.44 -9.58 -32.84
N PRO A 22 -35.06 -10.70 -32.41
CA PRO A 22 -36.30 -10.69 -31.67
C PRO A 22 -36.09 -10.22 -30.23
N ASP A 23 -37.16 -9.73 -29.62
CA ASP A 23 -37.15 -9.09 -28.30
C ASP A 23 -36.67 -10.01 -27.18
N ASN A 24 -37.01 -11.30 -27.22
CA ASN A 24 -36.53 -12.28 -26.24
C ASN A 24 -35.00 -12.43 -26.24
N LYS A 25 -34.36 -12.31 -27.42
CA LYS A 25 -32.91 -12.38 -27.56
C LYS A 25 -32.24 -11.10 -27.08
N ILE A 26 -32.86 -9.94 -27.30
CA ILE A 26 -32.37 -8.68 -26.75
C ILE A 26 -32.40 -8.69 -25.22
N LYS A 27 -33.44 -9.27 -24.60
CA LYS A 27 -33.49 -9.48 -23.14
C LYS A 27 -32.37 -10.39 -22.65
N GLN A 28 -32.14 -11.54 -23.30
CA GLN A 28 -31.03 -12.44 -22.96
C GLN A 28 -29.65 -11.77 -23.06
N PHE A 29 -29.42 -10.95 -24.10
CA PHE A 29 -28.16 -10.20 -24.22
C PHE A 29 -28.02 -9.11 -23.16
N TYR A 30 -29.11 -8.48 -22.75
CA TYR A 30 -29.12 -7.49 -21.68
C TYR A 30 -28.84 -8.13 -20.30
N ASP A 31 -29.45 -9.27 -20.01
CA ASP A 31 -29.22 -10.00 -18.75
C ASP A 31 -27.76 -10.44 -18.60
N ALA A 32 -27.11 -10.75 -19.72
CA ALA A 32 -25.70 -11.14 -19.76
C ALA A 32 -24.77 -10.00 -20.21
N VAL A 33 -25.18 -8.73 -20.10
CA VAL A 33 -24.48 -7.59 -20.73
C VAL A 33 -23.01 -7.47 -20.34
N GLU A 34 -22.67 -7.84 -19.10
CA GLU A 34 -21.29 -7.85 -18.57
C GLU A 34 -20.33 -8.75 -19.38
N TRP A 35 -20.88 -9.74 -20.08
CA TRP A 35 -20.15 -10.74 -20.87
C TRP A 35 -20.34 -10.58 -22.37
N THR A 36 -21.06 -9.55 -22.82
CA THR A 36 -21.30 -9.30 -24.25
C THR A 36 -20.22 -8.42 -24.87
N PRO A 37 -19.78 -8.70 -26.11
CA PRO A 37 -19.05 -7.73 -26.91
C PRO A 37 -19.92 -6.48 -27.16
N TYR A 38 -19.37 -5.29 -26.92
CA TYR A 38 -20.05 -4.00 -27.09
C TYR A 38 -21.31 -3.80 -26.21
N PRO A 39 -21.16 -3.87 -24.87
CA PRO A 39 -22.29 -3.80 -23.93
C PRO A 39 -23.10 -2.50 -24.07
N VAL A 40 -22.45 -1.39 -24.41
CA VAL A 40 -23.09 -0.08 -24.60
C VAL A 40 -24.11 -0.12 -25.75
N LEU A 41 -23.82 -0.85 -26.84
CA LEU A 41 -24.73 -0.94 -27.99
C LEU A 41 -25.95 -1.82 -27.67
N VAL A 42 -25.75 -2.90 -26.91
CA VAL A 42 -26.83 -3.76 -26.40
C VAL A 42 -27.77 -2.96 -25.49
N ILE A 43 -27.22 -2.19 -24.54
CA ILE A 43 -28.00 -1.35 -23.62
C ILE A 43 -28.83 -0.31 -24.38
N LYS A 44 -28.23 0.37 -25.38
CA LYS A 44 -28.94 1.36 -26.20
C LYS A 44 -30.11 0.76 -26.99
N GLU A 45 -29.91 -0.39 -27.61
CA GLU A 45 -31.00 -1.06 -28.36
C GLU A 45 -32.09 -1.62 -27.45
N PHE A 46 -31.73 -2.14 -26.27
CA PHE A 46 -32.69 -2.55 -25.25
C PHE A 46 -33.54 -1.36 -24.79
N GLN A 47 -32.90 -0.25 -24.41
CA GLN A 47 -33.60 0.98 -24.00
C GLN A 47 -34.51 1.55 -25.10
N ARG A 48 -34.06 1.50 -26.37
CA ARG A 48 -34.86 1.94 -27.52
C ARG A 48 -36.14 1.12 -27.70
N ARG A 49 -36.06 -0.20 -27.51
CA ARG A 49 -37.18 -1.13 -27.76
C ARG A 49 -38.17 -1.21 -26.61
N PHE A 50 -37.66 -1.27 -25.39
CA PHE A 50 -38.50 -1.55 -24.22
C PHE A 50 -38.85 -0.30 -23.40
N GLN A 51 -38.26 0.86 -23.71
CA GLN A 51 -38.48 2.14 -23.02
C GLN A 51 -38.73 1.93 -21.52
N PRO A 52 -37.69 1.57 -20.74
CA PRO A 52 -37.84 1.12 -19.36
C PRO A 52 -38.13 2.29 -18.41
N ASN A 53 -39.19 3.04 -18.69
CA ASN A 53 -39.91 3.89 -17.73
C ASN A 53 -40.86 3.03 -16.88
N ASP A 54 -40.59 1.72 -16.75
CA ASP A 54 -41.19 0.92 -15.71
C ASP A 54 -40.58 1.43 -14.39
N ASP A 55 -41.37 2.18 -13.62
CA ASP A 55 -40.96 2.75 -12.32
C ASP A 55 -40.32 1.67 -11.41
N GLU A 56 -40.78 0.42 -11.54
CA GLU A 56 -40.23 -0.76 -10.85
C GLU A 56 -38.75 -1.04 -11.19
N PHE A 57 -38.34 -0.85 -12.45
CA PHE A 57 -36.95 -1.02 -12.85
C PHE A 57 -36.06 0.09 -12.28
N VAL A 58 -36.54 1.34 -12.30
CA VAL A 58 -35.83 2.49 -11.74
C VAL A 58 -35.67 2.34 -10.22
N ASP A 59 -36.71 1.90 -9.52
CA ASP A 59 -36.68 1.65 -8.09
C ASP A 59 -35.68 0.55 -7.73
N LYS A 60 -35.67 -0.56 -8.47
CA LYS A 60 -34.71 -1.66 -8.27
C LYS A 60 -33.27 -1.22 -8.51
N LEU A 61 -33.03 -0.34 -9.49
CA LEU A 61 -31.71 0.26 -9.71
C LEU A 61 -31.31 1.19 -8.56
N LEU A 62 -32.20 2.06 -8.10
CA LEU A 62 -31.94 2.96 -6.97
C LEU A 62 -31.63 2.18 -5.69
N GLU A 63 -32.36 1.09 -5.45
CA GLU A 63 -32.12 0.19 -4.33
C GLU A 63 -30.73 -0.46 -4.43
N SER A 64 -30.38 -1.00 -5.60
CA SER A 64 -29.08 -1.63 -5.86
C SER A 64 -27.92 -0.65 -5.66
N VAL A 65 -28.05 0.59 -6.15
CA VAL A 65 -27.07 1.66 -5.94
C VAL A 65 -26.98 2.05 -4.47
N GLY A 66 -28.12 2.15 -3.77
CA GLY A 66 -28.20 2.42 -2.34
C GLY A 66 -27.48 1.36 -1.51
N GLU A 67 -27.67 0.08 -1.84
CA GLU A 67 -26.96 -1.03 -1.23
C GLU A 67 -25.45 -0.97 -1.48
N ALA A 68 -25.05 -0.76 -2.74
CA ALA A 68 -23.64 -0.65 -3.12
C ALA A 68 -22.96 0.49 -2.36
N LYS A 69 -23.62 1.64 -2.23
CA LYS A 69 -23.17 2.78 -1.42
C LYS A 69 -23.02 2.41 0.06
N LYS A 70 -24.01 1.73 0.66
CA LYS A 70 -23.95 1.26 2.06
C LYS A 70 -22.78 0.28 2.27
N LYS A 71 -22.59 -0.69 1.36
CA LYS A 71 -21.49 -1.66 1.39
C LYS A 71 -20.13 -0.95 1.26
N GLY A 72 -19.99 -0.04 0.30
CA GLY A 72 -18.78 0.77 0.10
C GLY A 72 -18.42 1.62 1.32
N GLN A 73 -19.39 2.27 1.95
CA GLN A 73 -19.17 3.03 3.19
C GLN A 73 -18.71 2.15 4.35
N LYS A 74 -19.32 0.96 4.55
CA LYS A 74 -18.90 0.01 5.58
C LYS A 74 -17.45 -0.44 5.37
N ILE A 75 -17.09 -0.79 4.14
CA ILE A 75 -15.72 -1.17 3.77
C ILE A 75 -14.74 -0.01 4.04
N GLY A 76 -15.09 1.21 3.62
CA GLY A 76 -14.27 2.40 3.86
C GLY A 76 -14.02 2.68 5.34
N ARG A 77 -15.06 2.56 6.19
CA ARG A 77 -14.93 2.69 7.66
C ARG A 77 -13.98 1.63 8.23
N LEU A 78 -14.12 0.37 7.80
CA LEU A 78 -13.26 -0.72 8.26
C LEU A 78 -11.80 -0.52 7.83
N ALA A 79 -11.57 -0.10 6.58
CA ALA A 79 -10.24 0.21 6.07
C ALA A 79 -9.58 1.35 6.86
N LYS A 80 -10.33 2.41 7.19
CA LYS A 80 -9.84 3.52 8.03
C LYS A 80 -9.41 3.03 9.41
N ILE A 81 -10.23 2.22 10.08
CA ILE A 81 -9.89 1.66 11.41
C ILE A 81 -8.63 0.78 11.33
N ARG A 82 -8.53 -0.08 10.30
CA ARG A 82 -7.35 -0.93 10.08
C ARG A 82 -6.08 -0.09 9.82
N GLY A 83 -6.19 0.95 9.00
CA GLY A 83 -5.09 1.89 8.72
C GLY A 83 -4.61 2.63 9.98
N LEU A 84 -5.53 3.08 10.84
CA LEU A 84 -5.18 3.71 12.12
C LEU A 84 -4.50 2.73 13.10
N LYS A 85 -4.95 1.48 13.18
CA LYS A 85 -4.30 0.45 14.01
C LYS A 85 -2.89 0.12 13.49
N LEU A 86 -2.74 -0.03 12.18
CA LEU A 86 -1.46 -0.35 11.56
C LEU A 86 -0.44 0.78 11.75
N SER A 87 -0.83 2.04 11.50
CA SER A 87 0.05 3.20 11.70
C SER A 87 0.52 3.34 13.14
N LYS A 88 -0.35 3.12 14.14
CA LYS A 88 0.05 3.07 15.56
C LYS A 88 1.08 1.97 15.84
N ARG A 89 0.91 0.78 15.28
CA ARG A 89 1.89 -0.33 15.42
C ARG A 89 3.22 0.00 14.77
N VAL A 90 3.21 0.56 13.57
CA VAL A 90 4.43 1.00 12.87
C VAL A 90 5.16 2.08 13.67
N LYS A 91 4.44 3.10 14.15
CA LYS A 91 5.01 4.20 14.96
C LYS A 91 5.66 3.69 16.24
N THR A 92 5.00 2.78 16.96
CA THR A 92 5.56 2.19 18.19
C THR A 92 6.78 1.31 17.91
N ARG A 93 6.76 0.50 16.84
CA ARG A 93 7.91 -0.32 16.44
C ARG A 93 9.10 0.53 15.99
N ALA A 94 8.86 1.58 15.22
CA ALA A 94 9.88 2.55 14.81
C ALA A 94 10.50 3.22 16.03
N LYS A 95 9.68 3.76 16.96
CA LYS A 95 10.16 4.38 18.20
C LYS A 95 11.04 3.42 19.02
N LYS A 96 10.59 2.17 19.22
CA LYS A 96 11.38 1.15 19.95
C LYS A 96 12.72 0.87 19.29
N THR A 97 12.75 0.77 17.96
CA THR A 97 13.98 0.48 17.20
C THR A 97 14.96 1.64 17.28
N VAL A 98 14.48 2.87 17.08
CA VAL A 98 15.28 4.09 17.20
C VAL A 98 15.82 4.23 18.63
N SER A 99 14.98 4.06 19.66
CA SER A 99 15.43 4.10 21.05
C SER A 99 16.51 3.06 21.36
N LYS A 100 16.39 1.82 20.84
CA LYS A 100 17.44 0.79 21.00
C LYS A 100 18.76 1.18 20.33
N LYS A 101 18.71 1.76 19.13
CA LYS A 101 19.91 2.25 18.44
C LYS A 101 20.57 3.39 19.20
N ILE A 102 19.77 4.35 19.68
CA ILE A 102 20.26 5.48 20.49
C ILE A 102 20.90 5.00 21.80
N THR A 103 20.28 4.06 22.53
CA THR A 103 20.87 3.55 23.77
C THR A 103 22.14 2.76 23.53
N LYS A 104 22.22 1.99 22.43
CA LYS A 104 23.47 1.31 22.03
C LYS A 104 24.58 2.32 21.72
N ALA A 105 24.29 3.35 20.94
CA ALA A 105 25.25 4.41 20.61
C ALA A 105 25.72 5.16 21.87
N LYS A 106 24.80 5.52 22.79
CA LYS A 106 25.17 6.16 24.07
C LYS A 106 26.09 5.29 24.92
N ARG A 107 25.89 3.97 24.93
CA ARG A 107 26.81 3.05 25.63
C ARG A 107 28.19 3.03 24.98
N MET A 108 28.25 2.99 23.64
CA MET A 108 29.52 3.03 22.90
C MET A 108 30.32 4.31 23.19
N ILE A 109 29.64 5.47 23.21
CA ILE A 109 30.28 6.76 23.54
C ILE A 109 30.80 6.78 24.98
N ARG A 110 30.03 6.26 25.95
CA ARG A 110 30.51 6.16 27.34
C ARG A 110 31.74 5.26 27.46
N THR A 111 31.71 4.09 26.81
CA THR A 111 32.87 3.19 26.82
C THR A 111 34.08 3.81 26.11
N SER A 112 33.89 4.64 25.08
CA SER A 112 35.02 5.33 24.45
C SER A 112 35.63 6.40 25.35
N GLU A 113 34.82 7.15 26.11
CA GLU A 113 35.30 8.13 27.09
C GLU A 113 36.13 7.45 28.19
N ASP A 114 35.59 6.36 28.77
CA ASP A 114 36.28 5.55 29.80
C ASP A 114 37.60 4.98 29.25
N ASN A 115 37.60 4.52 27.99
CA ASN A 115 38.81 3.99 27.34
C ASN A 115 39.86 5.10 27.11
N VAL A 116 39.46 6.33 26.79
CA VAL A 116 40.38 7.47 26.67
C VAL A 116 41.01 7.82 28.02
N GLU A 117 40.23 7.81 29.10
CA GLU A 117 40.76 7.99 30.46
C GLU A 117 41.75 6.89 30.85
N LEU A 118 41.47 5.62 30.52
CA LEU A 118 42.40 4.52 30.73
C LEU A 118 43.70 4.70 29.95
N ILE A 119 43.65 5.19 28.71
CA ILE A 119 44.85 5.49 27.92
C ILE A 119 45.68 6.60 28.56
N LYS A 120 45.05 7.63 29.15
CA LYS A 120 45.76 8.69 29.90
C LYS A 120 46.51 8.10 31.10
N LYS A 121 45.84 7.30 31.93
CA LYS A 121 46.45 6.64 33.10
C LYS A 121 47.59 5.70 32.70
N LEU A 122 47.44 4.93 31.61
CA LEU A 122 48.52 4.10 31.07
C LEU A 122 49.74 4.93 30.65
N GLY A 123 49.52 6.14 30.11
CA GLY A 123 50.59 7.06 29.76
C GLY A 123 51.35 7.57 30.99
N GLU A 124 50.66 7.84 32.09
CA GLU A 124 51.27 8.24 33.37
C GLU A 124 52.14 7.12 33.96
N LEU A 125 51.65 5.87 33.94
CA LEU A 125 52.41 4.70 34.40
C LEU A 125 53.69 4.48 33.58
N LYS A 126 53.63 4.69 32.26
CA LYS A 126 54.81 4.65 31.40
C LYS A 126 55.81 5.74 31.78
N LYS A 127 55.34 6.98 32.00
CA LYS A 127 56.20 8.11 32.41
C LYS A 127 56.86 7.86 33.76
N ALA A 128 56.16 7.20 34.69
CA ALA A 128 56.69 6.80 35.99
C ALA A 128 57.67 5.61 35.92
N GLY A 129 57.88 5.00 34.74
CA GLY A 129 58.79 3.86 34.57
C GLY A 129 58.26 2.53 35.10
N ILE A 130 56.99 2.46 35.51
CA ILE A 130 56.36 1.27 36.11
C ILE A 130 56.09 0.19 35.04
N ILE A 131 55.85 0.60 33.79
CA ILE A 131 55.58 -0.31 32.66
C ILE A 131 56.56 -0.08 31.50
N SER A 132 56.86 -1.14 30.76
CA SER A 132 57.71 -1.04 29.57
C SER A 132 56.97 -0.43 28.37
N ASN A 133 57.72 0.12 27.41
CA ASN A 133 57.13 0.70 26.20
C ASN A 133 56.41 -0.35 25.33
N LYS A 134 56.87 -1.60 25.32
CA LYS A 134 56.20 -2.71 24.61
C LYS A 134 54.84 -3.01 25.22
N GLU A 135 54.75 -3.10 26.54
CA GLU A 135 53.50 -3.35 27.26
C GLU A 135 52.50 -2.19 27.07
N PHE A 136 52.98 -0.95 27.14
CA PHE A 136 52.15 0.22 26.87
C PHE A 136 51.54 0.18 25.45
N GLN A 137 52.35 -0.08 24.42
CA GLN A 137 51.85 -0.12 23.04
C GLN A 137 50.85 -1.25 22.81
N ALA A 138 51.10 -2.44 23.38
CA ALA A 138 50.17 -3.57 23.30
C ALA A 138 48.82 -3.24 23.95
N LYS A 139 48.82 -2.64 25.16
CA LYS A 139 47.60 -2.28 25.88
C LYS A 139 46.85 -1.11 25.24
N LYS A 140 47.57 -0.11 24.72
CA LYS A 140 46.98 1.01 23.97
C LYS A 140 46.26 0.49 22.72
N LYS A 141 46.88 -0.41 21.94
CA LYS A 141 46.24 -1.02 20.77
C LYS A 141 44.96 -1.77 21.14
N GLN A 142 45.01 -2.60 22.18
CA GLN A 142 43.84 -3.35 22.65
C GLN A 142 42.66 -2.45 23.10
N LEU A 143 42.94 -1.27 23.66
CA LEU A 143 41.90 -0.31 24.04
C LEU A 143 41.36 0.47 22.84
N LEU A 144 42.21 0.83 21.88
CA LEU A 144 41.80 1.49 20.65
C LEU A 144 40.96 0.57 19.76
N ASP A 145 41.27 -0.73 19.69
CA ASP A 145 40.49 -1.72 18.93
C ASP A 145 39.05 -1.93 19.50
N LYS A 146 38.78 -1.46 20.73
CA LYS A 146 37.47 -1.56 21.40
C LYS A 146 36.60 -0.31 21.27
N ILE A 147 37.13 0.77 20.70
CA ILE A 147 36.44 2.04 20.45
C ILE A 147 35.86 2.01 19.03
#